data_AF-A0A7V9JX26-F1
#
_entry.id   AF-A0A7V9JX26-F1
#
_cell.length_a   1.000
_cell.length_b   1.000
_cell.length_c   1.000
_cell.angle_alpha   90.00
_cell.angle_beta   90.00
_cell.angle_gamma   90.00
#
_symmetry.space_group_name_H-M   'P 1'
#
loop_
_entity.id
_entity.type
_entity.pdbx_description
1 polymer ?
#
loop_
_entity_poly.entity_id
_entity_poly.type
_entity_poly.pdbx_seq_one_letter_code
_entity_poly.pdbx_strand_id
1 'polypeptide(L)'
;MQLSDESNGGDFKPQLSSDGQTVLFMRQSKNGGKSVLMKVSTGGGEVKSLLPENEFSQMLPKISFDGKRIAYFSFKFDEQTLALQNKLMICAFDGKEIGKVEKEIQTSLGKNFAWSPDGKSLTFINSEGTLNLWNYLLDESKPKPLTDFNSGKIIDFSWSSDGKKLFIVRGIVNSDLVLIKGNA
;
A
#
# COMPACT_ATOMS: atom_id res chain seq x y z
N MET A 1 -17.59 -3.51 19.10
CA MET A 1 -18.51 -3.01 18.07
C MET A 1 -17.97 -3.42 16.72
N GLN A 2 -18.80 -4.00 15.86
CA GLN A 2 -18.45 -4.30 14.46
C GLN A 2 -18.70 -3.04 13.62
N LEU A 3 -17.72 -2.63 12.80
CA LEU A 3 -17.80 -1.40 11.99
C LEU A 3 -18.25 -1.65 10.55
N SER A 4 -18.10 -2.88 10.05
CA SER A 4 -18.55 -3.28 8.73
C SER A 4 -18.99 -4.74 8.73
N ASP A 5 -19.96 -5.05 7.88
CA ASP A 5 -20.49 -6.40 7.70
C ASP A 5 -20.71 -6.63 6.20
N GLU A 6 -19.71 -7.17 5.51
CA GLU A 6 -19.78 -7.46 4.08
C GLU A 6 -19.87 -8.98 3.87
N SER A 7 -21.06 -9.44 3.49
CA SER A 7 -21.34 -10.87 3.29
C SER A 7 -20.76 -11.42 1.98
N ASN A 8 -20.45 -10.56 1.00
CA ASN A 8 -19.99 -10.97 -0.33
C ASN A 8 -18.57 -10.46 -0.67
N GLY A 9 -17.72 -10.33 0.33
CA GLY A 9 -16.36 -9.84 0.19
C GLY A 9 -15.54 -9.91 1.47
N GLY A 10 -14.44 -9.16 1.51
CA GLY A 10 -13.61 -9.00 2.69
C GLY A 10 -13.07 -7.58 2.81
N ASP A 11 -12.98 -7.11 4.05
CA ASP A 11 -12.45 -5.79 4.40
C ASP A 11 -11.04 -5.94 4.98
N PHE A 12 -10.08 -5.24 4.38
CA PHE A 12 -8.66 -5.43 4.63
C PHE A 12 -7.92 -4.10 4.76
N LYS A 13 -6.70 -4.17 5.33
CA LYS A 13 -5.74 -3.05 5.39
C LYS A 13 -6.35 -1.75 5.97
N PRO A 14 -6.94 -1.81 7.17
CA PRO A 14 -7.51 -0.62 7.78
C PRO A 14 -6.42 0.43 8.05
N GLN A 15 -6.79 1.71 7.93
CA GLN A 15 -6.00 2.88 8.29
C GLN A 15 -6.90 3.81 9.11
N LEU A 16 -6.35 4.39 10.17
CA LEU A 16 -7.07 5.37 10.98
C LEU A 16 -6.69 6.78 10.52
N SER A 17 -7.66 7.67 10.40
CA SER A 17 -7.42 9.10 10.18
C SER A 17 -6.67 9.72 11.35
N SER A 18 -5.92 10.80 11.12
CA SER A 18 -5.07 11.40 12.15
C SER A 18 -5.86 11.95 13.35
N ASP A 19 -7.14 12.28 13.17
CA ASP A 19 -8.05 12.69 14.25
C ASP A 19 -8.69 11.50 14.99
N GLY A 20 -8.47 10.27 14.54
CA GLY A 20 -9.04 9.06 15.14
C GLY A 20 -10.53 8.84 14.87
N GLN A 21 -11.15 9.62 13.98
CA GLN A 21 -12.61 9.59 13.78
C GLN A 21 -13.06 8.71 12.61
N THR A 22 -12.18 8.43 11.65
CA THR A 22 -12.51 7.70 10.42
C THR A 22 -11.57 6.52 10.23
N VAL A 23 -12.12 5.34 9.96
CA VAL A 23 -11.38 4.18 9.48
C VAL A 23 -11.54 4.10 7.96
N LEU A 24 -10.42 4.15 7.24
CA LEU A 24 -10.35 3.79 5.83
C LEU A 24 -9.96 2.33 5.70
N PHE A 25 -10.51 1.62 4.72
CA PHE A 25 -10.12 0.24 4.46
C PHE A 25 -10.36 -0.13 3.00
N MET A 26 -9.76 -1.22 2.57
CA MET A 26 -9.95 -1.79 1.25
C MET A 26 -11.00 -2.89 1.32
N ARG A 27 -12.08 -2.77 0.54
CA ARG A 27 -13.06 -3.83 0.34
C ARG A 27 -12.77 -4.57 -0.95
N GLN A 28 -12.64 -5.89 -0.86
CA GLN A 28 -12.45 -6.78 -2.01
C GLN A 28 -13.67 -7.69 -2.17
N SER A 29 -14.23 -7.75 -3.39
CA SER A 29 -15.31 -8.68 -3.70
C SER A 29 -14.82 -10.14 -3.67
N LYS A 30 -15.68 -11.06 -3.19
CA LYS A 30 -15.38 -12.48 -3.00
C LYS A 30 -14.90 -13.21 -4.27
N ASN A 31 -15.37 -12.79 -5.44
CA ASN A 31 -15.04 -13.44 -6.71
C ASN A 31 -13.72 -12.94 -7.32
N GLY A 32 -12.85 -12.29 -6.52
CA GLY A 32 -11.62 -11.69 -7.02
C GLY A 32 -11.87 -10.49 -7.94
N GLY A 33 -13.09 -9.95 -7.91
CA GLY A 33 -13.48 -8.77 -8.68
C GLY A 33 -12.82 -7.49 -8.16
N LYS A 34 -13.47 -6.36 -8.45
CA LYS A 34 -12.94 -5.04 -8.13
C LYS A 34 -12.66 -4.86 -6.62
N SER A 35 -11.52 -4.25 -6.30
CA SER A 35 -11.26 -3.71 -4.96
C SER A 35 -11.61 -2.23 -4.90
N VAL A 36 -12.23 -1.77 -3.83
CA VAL A 36 -12.62 -0.36 -3.65
C VAL A 36 -12.19 0.14 -2.28
N LEU A 37 -11.88 1.44 -2.17
CA LEU A 37 -11.60 2.06 -0.89
C LEU A 37 -12.90 2.51 -0.24
N MET A 38 -13.07 2.11 1.01
CA MET A 38 -14.24 2.40 1.83
C MET A 38 -13.81 3.20 3.06
N LYS A 39 -14.80 3.81 3.71
CA LYS A 39 -14.64 4.52 4.97
C LYS A 39 -15.84 4.31 5.89
N VAL A 40 -15.58 4.41 7.19
CA VAL A 40 -16.60 4.37 8.23
C VAL A 40 -16.14 5.18 9.44
N SER A 41 -17.07 5.75 10.20
CA SER A 41 -16.74 6.40 11.48
C SER A 41 -16.26 5.37 12.51
N THR A 42 -15.33 5.74 13.38
CA THR A 42 -14.92 4.91 14.53
C THR A 42 -16.05 4.70 15.54
N GLY A 43 -17.05 5.59 15.54
CA GLY A 43 -18.30 5.42 16.29
C GLY A 43 -19.30 4.44 15.65
N GLY A 44 -18.96 3.84 14.50
CA GLY A 44 -19.86 3.01 13.71
C GLY A 44 -20.74 3.82 12.76
N GLY A 45 -21.71 3.14 12.14
CA GLY A 45 -22.64 3.74 11.18
C GLY A 45 -22.46 3.21 9.76
N GLU A 46 -22.94 3.98 8.79
CA GLU A 46 -22.95 3.58 7.38
C GLU A 46 -21.53 3.58 6.78
N VAL A 47 -21.16 2.45 6.17
CA VAL A 47 -19.94 2.33 5.37
C VAL A 47 -20.16 3.01 4.01
N LYS A 48 -19.23 3.89 3.61
CA LYS A 48 -19.31 4.63 2.35
C LYS A 48 -18.08 4.41 1.50
N SER A 49 -18.23 4.49 0.18
CA SER A 49 -17.08 4.56 -0.72
C SER A 49 -16.28 5.83 -0.46
N LEU A 50 -14.96 5.74 -0.44
CA LEU A 50 -14.07 6.89 -0.30
C LEU A 50 -13.93 7.65 -1.64
N LEU A 51 -14.05 6.92 -2.75
CA LEU A 51 -13.89 7.42 -4.11
C LEU A 51 -15.18 7.20 -4.90
N PRO A 52 -15.47 8.06 -5.90
CA PRO A 52 -16.51 7.80 -6.88
C PRO A 52 -16.28 6.46 -7.60
N GLU A 53 -17.36 5.86 -8.08
CA GLU A 53 -17.29 4.65 -8.88
C GLU A 53 -16.57 4.91 -10.20
N ASN A 54 -15.74 3.95 -10.60
CA ASN A 54 -14.95 3.98 -11.85
C ASN A 54 -14.59 2.55 -12.26
N GLU A 55 -13.81 2.38 -13.32
CA GLU A 55 -13.38 1.06 -13.79
C GLU A 55 -12.11 0.53 -13.11
N PHE A 56 -11.44 1.35 -12.28
CA PHE A 56 -10.17 1.01 -11.64
C PHE A 56 -10.39 0.43 -10.26
N SER A 57 -9.77 -0.71 -9.99
CA SER A 57 -9.63 -1.21 -8.62
C SER A 57 -8.66 -0.35 -7.84
N GLN A 58 -8.95 -0.17 -6.55
CA GLN A 58 -8.23 0.70 -5.65
C GLN A 58 -7.73 -0.12 -4.45
N MET A 59 -6.44 -0.05 -4.16
CA MET A 59 -5.81 -0.96 -3.19
C MET A 59 -4.77 -0.27 -2.30
N LEU A 60 -4.58 -0.88 -1.12
CA LEU A 60 -3.51 -0.58 -0.17
C LEU A 60 -3.43 0.91 0.20
N PRO A 61 -4.52 1.48 0.76
CA PRO A 61 -4.51 2.88 1.15
C PRO A 61 -3.47 3.12 2.25
N LYS A 62 -2.77 4.26 2.16
CA LYS A 62 -1.82 4.75 3.15
C LYS A 62 -2.03 6.24 3.35
N ILE A 63 -2.42 6.65 4.56
CA ILE A 63 -2.50 8.05 4.97
C ILE A 63 -1.08 8.54 5.29
N SER A 64 -0.74 9.77 4.89
CA SER A 64 0.53 10.39 5.25
C SER A 64 0.62 10.65 6.75
N PHE A 65 1.84 10.74 7.30
CA PHE A 65 2.04 10.97 8.73
C PHE A 65 1.35 12.24 9.25
N ASP A 66 1.28 13.28 8.43
CA ASP A 66 0.60 14.54 8.74
C ASP A 66 -0.93 14.50 8.51
N GLY A 67 -1.48 13.40 8.00
CA GLY A 67 -2.90 13.22 7.72
C GLY A 67 -3.43 13.93 6.49
N LYS A 68 -2.59 14.67 5.75
CA LYS A 68 -3.03 15.57 4.67
C LYS A 68 -3.10 14.92 3.30
N ARG A 69 -2.56 13.72 3.16
CA ARG A 69 -2.55 12.97 1.91
C ARG A 69 -2.95 11.53 2.12
N ILE A 70 -3.43 10.94 1.03
CA ILE A 70 -3.59 9.51 0.89
C ILE A 70 -2.87 9.05 -0.38
N ALA A 71 -2.17 7.92 -0.27
CA ALA A 71 -1.64 7.18 -1.41
C ALA A 71 -2.35 5.84 -1.54
N TYR A 72 -2.64 5.43 -2.77
CA TYR A 72 -3.23 4.13 -3.06
C TYR A 72 -2.88 3.67 -4.48
N PHE A 73 -2.88 2.37 -4.72
CA PHE A 73 -2.72 1.83 -6.07
C PHE A 73 -4.06 1.84 -6.80
N SER A 74 -4.05 2.36 -8.02
CA SER A 74 -5.15 2.31 -8.97
C SER A 74 -4.75 1.38 -10.10
N PHE A 75 -5.52 0.31 -10.32
CA PHE A 75 -5.21 -0.66 -11.38
C PHE A 75 -6.43 -1.12 -12.15
N LYS A 76 -6.22 -1.38 -13.44
CA LYS A 76 -7.19 -1.95 -14.37
C LYS A 76 -6.47 -2.96 -15.25
N PHE A 77 -7.02 -4.17 -15.29
CA PHE A 77 -6.59 -5.18 -16.26
C PHE A 77 -7.53 -5.12 -17.46
N ASP A 78 -6.96 -4.93 -18.64
CA ASP A 78 -7.68 -4.96 -19.90
C ASP A 78 -7.59 -6.39 -20.47
N GLU A 79 -8.71 -7.12 -20.45
CA GLU A 79 -8.75 -8.52 -20.88
C GLU A 79 -8.51 -8.71 -22.38
N GLN A 80 -8.80 -7.70 -23.20
CA GLN A 80 -8.65 -7.78 -24.66
C GLN A 80 -7.19 -7.65 -25.06
N THR A 81 -6.47 -6.73 -24.43
CA THR A 81 -5.06 -6.44 -24.73
C THR A 81 -4.09 -7.15 -23.78
N LEU A 82 -4.60 -7.79 -22.72
CA LEU A 82 -3.84 -8.33 -21.59
C LEU A 82 -2.95 -7.29 -20.91
N ALA A 83 -3.27 -6.01 -21.06
CA ALA A 83 -2.49 -4.91 -20.49
C ALA A 83 -2.91 -4.64 -19.04
N LEU A 84 -1.92 -4.54 -18.14
CA LEU A 84 -2.13 -4.07 -16.78
C LEU A 84 -1.79 -2.59 -16.70
N GLN A 85 -2.82 -1.76 -16.51
CA GLN A 85 -2.64 -0.37 -16.13
C GLN A 85 -2.50 -0.32 -14.60
N ASN A 86 -1.38 0.17 -14.11
CA ASN A 86 -1.13 0.34 -12.67
C ASN A 86 -0.48 1.71 -12.43
N LYS A 87 -1.07 2.46 -11.51
CA LYS A 87 -0.56 3.76 -11.05
C LYS A 87 -0.63 3.83 -9.55
N LEU A 88 0.37 4.46 -8.95
CA LEU A 88 0.20 4.97 -7.60
C LEU A 88 -0.40 6.37 -7.67
N MET A 89 -1.55 6.53 -7.03
CA MET A 89 -2.27 7.79 -6.93
C MET A 89 -1.91 8.45 -5.60
N ILE A 90 -1.63 9.75 -5.63
CA ILE A 90 -1.45 10.58 -4.44
C ILE A 90 -2.46 11.71 -4.50
N CYS A 91 -3.31 11.80 -3.49
CA CYS A 91 -4.36 12.81 -3.40
C CYS A 91 -4.29 13.54 -2.07
N ALA A 92 -4.79 14.78 -2.06
CA ALA A 92 -5.12 15.48 -0.83
C ALA A 92 -6.16 14.68 -0.03
N PHE A 93 -6.10 14.77 1.30
CA PHE A 93 -6.99 14.10 2.23
C PHE A 93 -7.24 15.00 3.43
N ASP A 94 -8.49 15.14 3.86
CA ASP A 94 -8.88 16.01 4.98
C ASP A 94 -9.14 15.25 6.29
N GLY A 95 -8.90 13.93 6.31
CA GLY A 95 -9.25 13.05 7.43
C GLY A 95 -10.51 12.21 7.18
N LYS A 96 -11.33 12.57 6.19
CA LYS A 96 -12.61 11.90 5.89
C LYS A 96 -12.89 11.74 4.40
N GLU A 97 -12.57 12.75 3.60
CA GLU A 97 -12.81 12.81 2.16
C GLU A 97 -11.49 12.90 1.40
N ILE A 98 -11.47 12.32 0.21
CA ILE A 98 -10.37 12.46 -0.73
C ILE A 98 -10.56 13.71 -1.58
N GLY A 99 -9.51 14.51 -1.72
CA GLY A 99 -9.48 15.73 -2.50
C GLY A 99 -8.81 15.56 -3.86
N LYS A 100 -8.22 16.64 -4.34
CA LYS A 100 -7.52 16.73 -5.63
C LYS A 100 -6.39 15.70 -5.74
N VAL A 101 -6.23 15.11 -6.92
CA VAL A 101 -5.04 14.34 -7.30
C VAL A 101 -3.83 15.27 -7.39
N GLU A 102 -2.82 15.04 -6.55
CA GLU A 102 -1.57 15.79 -6.52
C GLU A 102 -0.53 15.16 -7.44
N LYS A 103 -0.48 13.83 -7.51
CA LYS A 103 0.48 13.11 -8.36
C LYS A 103 -0.06 11.75 -8.82
N GLU A 104 0.25 11.41 -10.07
CA GLU A 104 0.09 10.08 -10.63
C GLU A 104 1.46 9.53 -10.98
N ILE A 105 1.81 8.36 -10.43
CA ILE A 105 3.12 7.76 -10.65
C ILE A 105 2.90 6.44 -11.36
N GLN A 106 3.30 6.40 -12.64
CA GLN A 106 3.37 5.14 -13.39
C GLN A 106 4.49 4.31 -12.76
N THR A 107 4.15 3.14 -12.20
CA THR A 107 5.14 2.45 -11.40
C THR A 107 5.00 0.93 -11.33
N SER A 108 6.15 0.28 -11.32
CA SER A 108 6.36 -1.12 -10.95
C SER A 108 6.61 -1.30 -9.44
N LEU A 109 6.35 -0.26 -8.62
CA LEU A 109 6.52 -0.32 -7.16
C LEU A 109 5.85 -1.58 -6.60
N GLY A 110 6.59 -2.28 -5.74
CA GLY A 110 6.01 -3.36 -4.94
C GLY A 110 4.87 -2.84 -4.06
N LYS A 111 3.99 -3.76 -3.65
CA LYS A 111 2.83 -3.47 -2.80
C LYS A 111 3.20 -2.97 -1.40
N ASN A 112 4.47 -3.06 -0.99
CA ASN A 112 4.93 -2.65 0.34
C ASN A 112 5.60 -1.27 0.27
N PHE A 113 4.84 -0.24 0.62
CA PHE A 113 5.30 1.15 0.66
C PHE A 113 4.77 1.86 1.92
N ALA A 114 5.45 2.93 2.31
CA ALA A 114 5.07 3.80 3.40
C ALA A 114 5.47 5.24 3.11
N TRP A 115 4.69 6.18 3.63
CA TRP A 115 5.06 7.59 3.65
C TRP A 115 6.31 7.82 4.48
N SER A 116 7.18 8.70 4.01
CA SER A 116 8.19 9.27 4.88
C SER A 116 7.53 10.10 5.99
N PRO A 117 8.15 10.19 7.17
CA PRO A 117 7.62 10.95 8.30
C PRO A 117 7.34 12.43 8.01
N ASP A 118 8.14 13.03 7.12
CA ASP A 118 7.95 14.42 6.66
C ASP A 118 6.86 14.58 5.58
N GLY A 119 6.27 13.47 5.13
CA GLY A 119 5.24 13.43 4.09
C GLY A 119 5.73 13.78 2.69
N LYS A 120 7.04 13.95 2.44
CA LYS A 120 7.60 14.41 1.16
C LYS A 120 8.02 13.29 0.22
N SER A 121 8.01 12.06 0.68
CA SER A 121 8.41 10.92 -0.12
C SER A 121 7.69 9.63 0.26
N LEU A 122 7.85 8.63 -0.58
CA LEU A 122 7.38 7.28 -0.35
C LEU A 122 8.57 6.32 -0.35
N THR A 123 8.76 5.65 0.77
CA THR A 123 9.71 4.54 0.87
C THR A 123 9.01 3.26 0.43
N PHE A 124 9.69 2.42 -0.33
CA PHE A 124 9.15 1.14 -0.80
C PHE A 124 10.25 0.11 -1.00
N ILE A 125 9.87 -1.17 -1.05
CA ILE A 125 10.76 -2.26 -1.43
C ILE A 125 10.77 -2.36 -2.96
N ASN A 126 11.94 -2.20 -3.59
CA ASN A 126 12.06 -2.37 -5.04
C ASN A 126 11.77 -3.84 -5.42
N SER A 127 11.27 -4.03 -6.64
CA SER A 127 10.89 -5.34 -7.18
C SER A 127 11.97 -5.95 -8.07
N GLU A 128 13.10 -5.27 -8.26
CA GLU A 128 14.17 -5.66 -9.17
C GLU A 128 15.44 -6.05 -8.41
N GLY A 129 16.01 -7.20 -8.78
CA GLY A 129 17.27 -7.70 -8.20
C GLY A 129 17.17 -8.01 -6.71
N THR A 130 18.19 -7.59 -5.94
CA THR A 130 18.16 -7.69 -4.48
C THR A 130 17.16 -6.68 -3.93
N LEU A 131 16.11 -7.20 -3.25
CA LEU A 131 15.03 -6.38 -2.71
C LEU A 131 15.57 -5.43 -1.63
N ASN A 132 15.78 -4.18 -2.02
CA ASN A 132 16.30 -3.07 -1.25
C ASN A 132 15.21 -2.01 -1.04
N LEU A 133 15.43 -1.11 -0.08
CA LEU A 133 14.56 0.05 0.08
C LEU A 133 14.97 1.15 -0.87
N TRP A 134 13.98 1.75 -1.48
CA TRP A 134 14.09 2.90 -2.36
C TRP A 134 13.15 3.98 -1.87
N ASN A 135 13.46 5.22 -2.21
CA ASN A 135 12.66 6.38 -1.85
C ASN A 135 12.26 7.14 -3.10
N TYR A 136 10.96 7.43 -3.24
CA TYR A 136 10.41 8.27 -4.28
C TYR A 136 10.07 9.65 -3.68
N LEU A 137 10.87 10.66 -4.00
CA LEU A 137 10.60 12.05 -3.60
C LEU A 137 9.50 12.65 -4.49
N LEU A 138 8.54 13.34 -3.88
CA LEU A 138 7.37 13.86 -4.61
C LEU A 138 7.71 14.99 -5.60
N ASP A 139 8.83 15.66 -5.44
CA ASP A 139 9.36 16.68 -6.35
C ASP A 139 10.31 16.10 -7.41
N GLU A 140 10.68 14.81 -7.31
CA GLU A 140 11.55 14.15 -8.26
C GLU A 140 10.77 13.24 -9.23
N SER A 141 11.41 12.89 -10.34
CA SER A 141 10.83 12.02 -11.37
C SER A 141 11.21 10.56 -11.19
N LYS A 142 12.30 10.25 -10.49
CA LYS A 142 12.85 8.90 -10.34
C LYS A 142 13.13 8.58 -8.87
N PRO A 143 12.80 7.36 -8.42
CA PRO A 143 13.18 6.93 -7.08
C PRO A 143 14.69 6.66 -6.98
N LYS A 144 15.22 6.78 -5.76
CA LYS A 144 16.64 6.58 -5.43
C LYS A 144 16.79 5.44 -4.42
N PRO A 145 17.87 4.65 -4.47
CA PRO A 145 18.13 3.64 -3.45
C PRO A 145 18.36 4.31 -2.08
N LEU A 146 17.74 3.74 -1.05
CA LEU A 146 17.97 4.08 0.35
C LEU A 146 18.90 3.06 1.02
N THR A 147 18.90 1.82 0.51
CA THR A 147 19.83 0.76 0.91
C THR A 147 20.44 0.11 -0.33
N ASP A 148 21.62 -0.49 -0.16
CA ASP A 148 22.35 -1.18 -1.22
C ASP A 148 22.95 -2.50 -0.71
N PHE A 149 22.08 -3.38 -0.23
CA PHE A 149 22.49 -4.73 0.14
C PHE A 149 22.71 -5.58 -1.11
N ASN A 150 23.80 -6.34 -1.11
CA ASN A 150 24.19 -7.25 -2.19
C ASN A 150 23.75 -8.71 -1.96
N SER A 151 23.07 -9.01 -0.86
CA SER A 151 22.62 -10.36 -0.48
C SER A 151 21.35 -10.31 0.37
N GLY A 152 20.65 -11.45 0.45
CA GLY A 152 19.36 -11.55 1.13
C GLY A 152 18.29 -10.70 0.45
N LYS A 153 17.19 -10.43 1.15
CA LYS A 153 16.11 -9.55 0.68
C LYS A 153 15.43 -8.86 1.85
N ILE A 154 15.03 -7.60 1.67
CA ILE A 154 14.13 -6.92 2.60
C ILE A 154 12.73 -7.48 2.40
N ILE A 155 12.14 -7.98 3.49
CA ILE A 155 10.80 -8.59 3.52
C ILE A 155 9.76 -7.56 3.97
N ASP A 156 10.13 -6.76 4.98
CA ASP A 156 9.26 -5.73 5.53
C ASP A 156 10.08 -4.58 6.13
N PHE A 157 9.43 -3.44 6.35
CA PHE A 157 10.05 -2.28 6.99
C PHE A 157 9.02 -1.38 7.69
N SER A 158 9.50 -0.54 8.60
CA SER A 158 8.67 0.45 9.28
C SER A 158 9.47 1.67 9.74
N TRP A 159 8.92 2.85 9.54
CA TRP A 159 9.42 4.10 10.11
C TRP A 159 8.93 4.26 11.56
N SER A 160 9.80 4.76 12.44
CA SER A 160 9.36 5.21 13.77
C SER A 160 8.41 6.40 13.67
N SER A 161 7.54 6.57 14.67
CA SER A 161 6.56 7.67 14.71
C SER A 161 7.19 9.05 14.73
N ASP A 162 8.38 9.18 15.33
CA ASP A 162 9.18 10.42 15.33
C ASP A 162 9.99 10.62 14.03
N GLY A 163 9.95 9.62 13.15
CA GLY A 163 10.63 9.61 11.86
C GLY A 163 12.14 9.48 11.89
N LYS A 164 12.74 9.25 13.05
CA LYS A 164 14.20 9.24 13.21
C LYS A 164 14.82 7.87 12.96
N LYS A 165 14.02 6.82 12.89
CA LYS A 165 14.48 5.43 12.77
C LYS A 165 13.69 4.71 11.69
N LEU A 166 14.40 3.83 10.99
CA LEU A 166 13.85 2.92 10.01
C LEU A 166 14.25 1.50 10.42
N PHE A 167 13.25 0.66 10.65
CA PHE A 167 13.44 -0.75 10.97
C PHE A 167 13.20 -1.58 9.71
N ILE A 168 14.05 -2.57 9.48
CA ILE A 168 13.92 -3.49 8.34
C ILE A 168 13.97 -4.93 8.83
N VAL A 169 13.14 -5.79 8.23
CA VAL A 169 13.23 -7.23 8.36
C VAL A 169 13.89 -7.76 7.10
N ARG A 170 15.02 -8.45 7.25
CA ARG A 170 15.74 -9.09 6.16
C ARG A 170 15.71 -10.60 6.32
N GLY A 171 15.57 -11.30 5.21
CA GLY A 171 15.69 -12.75 5.15
C GLY A 171 16.67 -13.17 4.06
N ILE A 172 17.23 -14.36 4.23
CA ILE A 172 17.99 -15.06 3.19
C ILE A 172 17.12 -16.23 2.77
N VAL A 173 16.88 -16.34 1.46
CA VAL A 173 16.22 -17.54 0.92
C VAL A 173 17.29 -18.60 0.81
N ASN A 174 17.11 -19.71 1.51
CA ASN A 174 17.88 -20.91 1.26
C ASN A 174 17.04 -21.86 0.41
N SER A 175 17.62 -22.37 -0.68
CA SER A 175 16.95 -23.23 -1.66
C SER A 175 17.77 -24.49 -1.91
N ASP A 176 18.03 -25.22 -0.83
CA ASP A 176 18.79 -26.47 -0.88
C ASP A 176 17.89 -27.66 -1.18
N LEU A 177 18.32 -28.52 -2.10
CA LEU A 177 17.74 -29.86 -2.27
C LEU A 177 18.43 -30.80 -1.27
N VAL A 178 17.65 -31.38 -0.35
CA VAL A 178 18.16 -32.32 0.65
C VAL A 178 17.60 -33.72 0.41
N LEU A 179 18.47 -34.74 0.51
CA LEU A 179 18.08 -36.15 0.53
C LEU A 179 18.14 -36.65 1.98
N ILE A 180 17.03 -37.21 2.48
CA ILE A 180 16.98 -37.89 3.77
C ILE A 180 16.95 -39.40 3.51
N LYS A 181 17.88 -40.15 4.10
CA LYS A 181 17.90 -41.62 4.05
C LYS A 181 17.36 -42.19 5.37
N GLY A 182 16.47 -43.17 5.29
CA GLY A 182 16.03 -43.95 6.45
C GLY A 182 17.10 -44.97 6.86
N ASN A 183 17.21 -45.25 8.16
CA ASN A 183 18.02 -46.38 8.62
C ASN A 183 17.26 -47.68 8.29
N ALA A 184 17.96 -48.61 7.62
CA ALA A 184 17.47 -49.95 7.32
C ALA A 184 17.34 -50.80 8.59
#